data_AF-A0A9E3SG05-F1
#
_entry.id   AF-A0A9E3SG05-F1
#
_cell.length_a   1.000
_cell.length_b   1.000
_cell.length_c   1.000
_cell.angle_alpha   90.00
_cell.angle_beta   90.00
_cell.angle_gamma   90.00
#
_symmetry.space_group_name_H-M   'P 1'
#
loop_
_entity.id
_entity.type
_entity.pdbx_description
1 polymer ?
#
loop_
_entity_poly.entity_id
_entity_poly.type
_entity_poly.pdbx_seq_one_letter_code
_entity_poly.pdbx_strand_id
1 'polypeptide(L)'
;MRGFTLIELMITVVMVGILALAAIPIVSSNSVNARRSEGEQLLGAARDICRTEYARSGNSATVAAEFNAQVAAGGLTGKYFKVQGYSNTSSVGGMDANVSTNTTSDGTGTLDFAWESGQSGFTWAP
;
A
#
# COMPACT_ATOMS: atom_id res chain seq x y z
N MET A 1 32.94 -12.30 -44.00
CA MET A 1 32.05 -11.77 -42.93
C MET A 1 32.83 -10.69 -42.20
N ARG A 2 32.42 -9.42 -42.27
CA ARG A 2 33.02 -8.33 -41.49
C ARG A 2 32.48 -8.46 -40.07
N GLY A 3 33.31 -8.98 -39.18
CA GLY A 3 32.98 -9.12 -37.76
C GLY A 3 33.17 -7.80 -37.02
N PHE A 4 32.38 -7.61 -35.96
CA PHE A 4 32.55 -6.53 -34.99
C PHE A 4 33.98 -6.52 -34.44
N THR A 5 34.54 -5.33 -34.26
CA THR A 5 35.86 -5.16 -33.67
C THR A 5 35.80 -5.38 -32.16
N LEU A 6 36.87 -5.93 -31.56
CA LEU A 6 36.95 -6.12 -30.10
C LEU A 6 36.78 -4.80 -29.32
N ILE A 7 37.18 -3.68 -29.93
CA ILE A 7 37.03 -2.35 -29.33
C ILE A 7 35.57 -1.89 -29.30
N GLU A 8 34.77 -2.20 -30.33
CA GLU A 8 33.34 -1.89 -30.31
C GLU A 8 32.62 -2.64 -29.19
N LEU A 9 32.94 -3.92 -29.02
CA LEU A 9 32.37 -4.74 -27.96
C LEU A 9 32.77 -4.22 -26.57
N MET A 10 34.04 -3.83 -26.40
CA MET A 10 34.56 -3.34 -25.12
C MET A 10 33.85 -2.04 -24.69
N ILE A 11 33.63 -1.11 -25.63
CA ILE A 11 32.93 0.15 -25.34
C ILE A 11 31.44 -0.10 -25.06
N THR A 12 30.78 -0.99 -25.81
CA THR A 12 29.36 -1.32 -25.55
C THR A 12 29.16 -1.96 -24.19
N VAL A 13 30.03 -2.89 -23.80
CA VAL A 13 29.95 -3.53 -22.47
C VAL A 13 30.15 -2.50 -21.35
N VAL A 14 31.09 -1.56 -21.52
CA VAL A 14 31.31 -0.48 -20.54
C VAL A 14 30.10 0.44 -20.44
N MET A 15 29.51 0.86 -21.57
CA MET A 15 28.32 1.71 -21.57
C MET A 15 27.10 1.00 -20.97
N VAL A 16 26.85 -0.26 -21.32
CA VAL A 16 25.77 -1.06 -20.73
C VAL A 16 26.00 -1.26 -19.23
N GLY A 17 27.24 -1.44 -18.78
CA GLY A 17 27.59 -1.52 -17.35
C GLY A 17 27.20 -0.27 -16.56
N ILE A 18 27.47 0.93 -17.11
CA ILE A 18 27.09 2.21 -16.49
C ILE A 18 25.56 2.36 -16.43
N LEU A 19 24.87 2.06 -17.54
CA LEU A 19 23.41 2.15 -17.60
C LEU A 19 22.72 1.16 -16.66
N ALA A 20 23.24 -0.06 -16.55
CA ALA A 20 22.69 -1.08 -15.68
C ALA A 20 22.79 -0.68 -14.20
N LEU A 21 23.91 -0.08 -13.78
CA LEU A 21 24.09 0.39 -12.41
C LEU A 21 23.09 1.49 -12.03
N ALA A 22 22.80 2.40 -12.96
CA ALA A 22 21.81 3.47 -12.76
C ALA A 22 20.36 2.97 -12.81
N ALA A 23 20.07 1.93 -13.59
CA ALA A 23 18.70 1.41 -13.77
C ALA A 23 18.19 0.61 -12.56
N ILE A 24 19.06 -0.15 -11.89
CA ILE A 24 18.68 -1.01 -10.75
C ILE A 24 17.94 -0.25 -9.63
N PRO A 25 18.43 0.89 -9.09
CA PRO A 25 17.73 1.60 -8.01
C PRO A 25 16.40 2.23 -8.45
N ILE A 26 16.25 2.58 -9.74
CA ILE A 26 15.04 3.21 -10.26
C ILE A 26 13.94 2.17 -10.45
N VAL A 27 14.27 1.00 -10.99
CA VAL A 27 13.28 -0.07 -11.21
C VAL A 27 12.78 -0.66 -9.89
N SER A 28 13.64 -0.78 -8.88
CA SER A 28 13.26 -1.28 -7.56
C SER A 28 12.32 -0.32 -6.81
N SER A 29 12.60 0.98 -6.80
CA SER A 29 11.75 1.98 -6.13
C SER A 29 10.39 2.15 -6.79
N ASN A 30 10.31 2.14 -8.13
CA ASN A 30 9.03 2.19 -8.85
C ASN A 30 8.15 0.96 -8.59
N SER A 31 8.76 -0.22 -8.45
CA SER A 31 8.03 -1.44 -8.11
C SER A 31 7.45 -1.39 -6.70
N VAL A 32 8.18 -0.81 -5.74
CA VAL A 32 7.68 -0.60 -4.37
C VAL A 32 6.54 0.40 -4.34
N ASN A 33 6.67 1.53 -5.05
CA ASN A 33 5.60 2.54 -5.12
C ASN A 33 4.33 2.00 -5.79
N ALA A 34 4.47 1.18 -6.83
CA ALA A 34 3.33 0.53 -7.48
C ALA A 34 2.58 -0.40 -6.51
N ARG A 35 3.31 -1.16 -5.68
CA ARG A 35 2.69 -2.01 -4.65
C ARG A 35 2.07 -1.17 -3.54
N ARG A 36 2.73 -0.10 -3.09
CA ARG A 36 2.17 0.84 -2.10
C ARG A 36 0.86 1.44 -2.57
N SER A 37 0.76 1.81 -3.85
CA SER A 37 -0.51 2.27 -4.44
C SER A 37 -1.64 1.24 -4.33
N GLU A 38 -1.36 -0.07 -4.38
CA GLU A 38 -2.37 -1.11 -4.10
C GLU A 38 -2.81 -1.08 -2.63
N GLY A 39 -1.86 -0.94 -1.70
CA GLY A 39 -2.16 -0.80 -0.27
C GLY A 39 -3.03 0.42 0.04
N GLU A 40 -2.73 1.57 -0.57
CA GLU A 40 -3.55 2.78 -0.49
C GLU A 40 -4.97 2.58 -1.04
N GLN A 41 -5.11 1.90 -2.17
CA GLN A 41 -6.41 1.59 -2.77
C GLN A 41 -7.25 0.67 -1.87
N LEU A 42 -6.65 -0.37 -1.28
CA LEU A 42 -7.33 -1.25 -0.33
C LEU A 42 -7.81 -0.48 0.90
N LEU A 43 -7.01 0.46 1.37
CA LEU A 43 -7.33 1.28 2.53
C LEU A 43 -8.41 2.33 2.22
N GLY A 44 -8.44 2.84 1.00
CA GLY A 44 -9.54 3.65 0.48
C GLY A 44 -10.85 2.85 0.38
N ALA A 45 -10.81 1.63 -0.13
CA ALA A 45 -11.97 0.74 -0.17
C ALA A 45 -12.48 0.41 1.25
N ALA A 46 -11.55 0.16 2.18
CA ALA A 46 -11.86 -0.02 3.59
C ALA A 46 -12.64 1.17 4.15
N ARG A 47 -12.17 2.41 3.92
CA ARG A 47 -12.85 3.65 4.32
C ARG A 47 -14.26 3.76 3.77
N ASP A 48 -14.48 3.43 2.50
CA ASP A 48 -15.79 3.58 1.86
C ASP A 48 -16.82 2.59 2.43
N ILE A 49 -16.42 1.34 2.68
CA ILE A 49 -17.26 0.33 3.35
C ILE A 49 -17.67 0.83 4.72
N CYS A 50 -16.66 1.21 5.49
CA CYS A 50 -16.77 1.80 6.80
C CYS A 50 -17.75 2.99 6.83
N ARG A 51 -17.64 3.91 5.87
CA ARG A 51 -18.48 5.12 5.80
C ARG A 51 -19.93 4.77 5.49
N THR A 52 -20.13 3.79 4.61
CA THR A 52 -21.45 3.29 4.25
C THR A 52 -22.13 2.63 5.45
N GLU A 53 -21.40 1.81 6.21
CA GLU A 53 -21.95 1.17 7.40
C GLU A 53 -22.23 2.18 8.53
N TYR A 54 -21.39 3.21 8.70
CA TYR A 54 -21.68 4.27 9.66
C TYR A 54 -22.92 5.07 9.27
N ALA A 55 -23.09 5.39 7.99
CA ALA A 55 -24.30 6.06 7.49
C ALA A 55 -25.58 5.21 7.70
N ARG A 56 -25.45 3.87 7.69
CA ARG A 56 -26.56 2.93 7.91
C ARG A 56 -26.88 2.71 9.39
N SER A 57 -25.86 2.49 10.21
CA SER A 57 -26.03 2.09 11.62
C SER A 57 -26.07 3.27 12.58
N GLY A 58 -25.40 4.39 12.26
CA GLY A 58 -25.20 5.53 13.15
C GLY A 58 -24.36 5.21 14.39
N ASN A 59 -23.85 3.98 14.52
CA ASN A 59 -23.08 3.50 15.67
C ASN A 59 -21.69 3.03 15.22
N SER A 60 -20.66 3.72 15.70
CA SER A 60 -19.26 3.41 15.39
C SER A 60 -18.79 2.06 15.93
N ALA A 61 -19.38 1.55 17.02
CA ALA A 61 -19.03 0.25 17.57
C ALA A 61 -19.46 -0.92 16.66
N THR A 62 -20.63 -0.80 16.03
CA THR A 62 -21.14 -1.81 15.09
C THR A 62 -20.28 -1.83 13.81
N VAL A 63 -19.91 -0.66 13.31
CA VAL A 63 -19.04 -0.53 12.12
C VAL A 63 -17.69 -1.19 12.35
N ALA A 64 -17.05 -0.95 13.50
CA ALA A 64 -15.77 -1.57 13.83
C ALA A 64 -15.87 -3.10 13.92
N ALA A 65 -16.96 -3.64 14.48
CA ALA A 65 -17.18 -5.07 14.59
C ALA A 65 -17.37 -5.72 13.20
N GLU A 66 -18.20 -5.13 12.34
CA GLU A 66 -18.45 -5.64 10.99
C GLU A 66 -17.22 -5.52 10.09
N PHE A 67 -16.48 -4.42 10.19
CA PHE A 67 -15.24 -4.23 9.47
C PHE A 67 -14.19 -5.28 9.84
N ASN A 68 -13.97 -5.50 11.14
CA ASN A 68 -13.05 -6.54 11.61
C ASN A 68 -13.50 -7.95 11.19
N ALA A 69 -14.82 -8.21 11.14
CA ALA A 69 -15.34 -9.47 10.64
C ALA A 69 -15.07 -9.66 9.13
N GLN A 70 -15.22 -8.61 8.31
CA GLN A 70 -14.87 -8.66 6.88
C GLN A 70 -13.37 -8.85 6.65
N VAL A 71 -12.53 -8.19 7.44
CA VAL A 71 -11.08 -8.38 7.41
C VAL A 71 -10.71 -9.81 7.79
N ALA A 72 -11.31 -10.36 8.85
CA ALA A 72 -11.10 -11.75 9.26
C ALA A 72 -11.58 -12.78 8.22
N ALA A 73 -12.63 -12.44 7.46
CA ALA A 73 -13.12 -13.24 6.33
C ALA A 73 -12.25 -13.11 5.06
N GLY A 74 -11.20 -12.27 5.09
CA GLY A 74 -10.27 -12.07 3.98
C GLY A 74 -10.73 -11.09 2.90
N GLY A 75 -11.82 -10.34 3.12
CA GLY A 75 -12.44 -9.47 2.11
C GLY A 75 -11.59 -8.29 1.65
N LEU A 76 -10.57 -7.89 2.43
CA LEU A 76 -9.66 -6.78 2.14
C LEU A 76 -8.22 -7.26 1.97
N THR A 77 -8.06 -8.36 1.23
CA THR A 77 -6.77 -8.97 0.91
C THR A 77 -6.44 -8.74 -0.56
N GLY A 78 -5.40 -7.95 -0.82
CA GLY A 78 -4.78 -7.81 -2.13
C GLY A 78 -3.65 -8.80 -2.37
N LYS A 79 -2.95 -8.62 -3.49
CA LYS A 79 -1.84 -9.47 -3.91
C LYS A 79 -0.58 -9.24 -3.06
N TYR A 80 -0.29 -7.98 -2.72
CA TYR A 80 0.91 -7.62 -1.95
C TYR A 80 0.60 -7.18 -0.52
N PHE A 81 -0.64 -6.77 -0.27
CA PHE A 81 -1.07 -6.10 0.94
C PHE A 81 -2.37 -6.70 1.48
N LYS A 82 -2.48 -6.79 2.80
CA LYS A 82 -3.72 -7.16 3.48
C LYS A 82 -4.05 -6.14 4.55
N VAL A 83 -5.32 -5.78 4.67
CA VAL A 83 -5.78 -4.98 5.80
C VAL A 83 -5.78 -5.88 7.04
N GLN A 84 -5.19 -5.42 8.15
CA GLN A 84 -5.00 -6.22 9.38
C GLN A 84 -6.12 -6.02 10.39
N GLY A 85 -6.92 -4.96 10.25
CA GLY A 85 -8.06 -4.68 11.12
C GLY A 85 -8.09 -3.22 11.58
N TYR A 86 -9.00 -2.96 12.51
CA TYR A 86 -9.27 -1.66 13.11
C TYR A 86 -8.62 -1.54 14.51
N SER A 87 -7.92 -0.43 14.76
CA SER A 87 -7.59 0.03 16.11
C SER A 87 -8.24 1.39 16.37
N ASN A 88 -8.96 1.52 17.50
CA ASN A 88 -9.59 2.78 17.88
C ASN A 88 -8.54 3.67 18.55
N THR A 89 -7.86 4.53 17.79
CA THR A 89 -6.79 5.38 18.36
C THR A 89 -7.09 6.88 18.31
N SER A 90 -8.34 7.27 18.05
CA SER A 90 -8.76 8.67 18.16
C SER A 90 -9.96 8.83 19.10
N SER A 91 -9.78 9.65 20.14
CA SER A 91 -10.80 10.04 21.13
C SER A 91 -12.00 10.81 20.54
N VAL A 92 -12.10 10.93 19.21
CA VAL A 92 -13.11 11.69 18.45
C VAL A 92 -13.96 10.75 17.55
N GLY A 93 -13.91 9.44 17.75
CA GLY A 93 -14.67 8.50 16.91
C GLY A 93 -14.10 8.47 15.48
N GLY A 94 -12.95 7.85 15.32
CA GLY A 94 -12.33 7.58 14.01
C GLY A 94 -12.03 6.09 13.82
N MET A 95 -11.54 5.73 12.64
CA MET A 95 -11.00 4.42 12.31
C MET A 95 -9.55 4.53 11.90
N ASP A 96 -8.68 3.74 12.55
CA ASP A 96 -7.34 3.47 12.04
C ASP A 96 -7.36 2.09 11.39
N ALA A 97 -7.29 2.08 10.06
CA ALA A 97 -7.09 0.85 9.29
C ALA A 97 -5.61 0.74 8.93
N ASN A 98 -5.01 -0.42 9.20
CA ASN A 98 -3.62 -0.68 8.85
C ASN A 98 -3.55 -1.74 7.74
N VAL A 99 -2.72 -1.47 6.73
CA VAL A 99 -2.35 -2.42 5.69
C VAL A 99 -0.93 -2.91 5.94
N SER A 100 -0.81 -4.23 6.15
CA SER A 100 0.48 -4.90 6.25
C SER A 100 0.77 -5.63 4.96
N THR A 101 2.03 -5.58 4.55
CA THR A 101 2.53 -6.41 3.47
C THR A 101 2.42 -7.88 3.83
N ASN A 102 2.30 -8.73 2.80
CA ASN A 102 2.52 -10.18 2.95
C ASN A 102 4.01 -10.55 3.02
N THR A 103 4.90 -9.56 2.81
CA THR A 103 6.36 -9.71 2.78
C THR A 103 7.04 -8.52 3.46
N THR A 104 8.00 -8.77 4.34
CA THR A 104 8.56 -7.84 5.34
C THR A 104 9.28 -6.59 4.82
N SER A 105 9.27 -6.27 3.52
CA SER A 105 10.14 -5.25 2.90
C SER A 105 9.48 -3.94 2.48
N ASP A 106 8.15 -3.88 2.31
CA ASP A 106 7.51 -2.73 1.62
C ASP A 106 6.89 -1.70 2.59
N GLY A 107 7.00 -1.92 3.90
CA GLY A 107 6.51 -1.05 4.98
C GLY A 107 5.04 -1.30 5.36
N THR A 108 4.51 -0.55 6.34
CA THR A 108 3.09 -0.60 6.72
C THR A 108 2.40 0.72 6.40
N GLY A 109 1.19 0.65 5.86
CA GLY A 109 0.39 1.84 5.53
C GLY A 109 -0.75 1.98 6.53
N THR A 110 -0.91 3.14 7.13
CA THR A 110 -2.02 3.43 8.06
C THR A 110 -2.88 4.53 7.49
N LEU A 111 -4.20 4.36 7.60
CA LEU A 111 -5.21 5.37 7.29
C LEU A 111 -5.98 5.67 8.56
N ASP A 112 -5.90 6.91 9.00
CA ASP A 112 -6.78 7.48 10.01
C ASP A 112 -7.96 8.14 9.28
N PHE A 113 -9.18 7.82 9.66
CA PHE A 113 -10.38 8.47 9.17
C PHE A 113 -11.35 8.80 10.30
N ALA A 114 -11.68 10.08 10.45
CA ALA A 114 -12.65 10.56 11.41
C ALA A 114 -14.07 10.63 10.78
N TRP A 115 -15.01 9.91 11.39
CA TRP A 115 -16.40 9.79 10.88
C TRP A 115 -17.16 11.12 10.91
N GLU A 116 -16.92 11.91 11.95
CA GLU A 116 -17.68 13.13 12.26
C GLU A 116 -17.16 14.36 11.51
N SER A 117 -15.84 14.45 11.32
CA SER A 117 -15.18 15.59 10.66
C SER A 117 -14.87 15.32 9.18
N GLY A 118 -15.05 14.07 8.73
CA GLY A 118 -14.77 13.62 7.36
C GLY A 118 -13.29 13.67 6.97
N GLN A 119 -12.40 14.00 7.90
CA GLN A 119 -10.95 14.09 7.69
C GLN A 119 -10.36 12.69 7.55
N SER A 120 -9.47 12.50 6.57
CA SER A 120 -8.66 11.28 6.45
C SER A 120 -7.20 11.63 6.19
N GLY A 121 -6.30 10.91 6.85
CA GLY A 121 -4.86 10.98 6.63
C GLY A 121 -4.30 9.62 6.27
N PHE A 122 -3.50 9.54 5.21
CA PHE A 122 -2.74 8.35 4.86
C PHE A 122 -1.27 8.56 5.23
N THR A 123 -0.67 7.60 5.94
CA THR A 123 0.73 7.63 6.34
C THR A 123 1.42 6.30 6.07
N TRP A 124 2.62 6.35 5.47
CA TRP A 124 3.50 5.18 5.32
C TRP A 124 4.54 5.17 6.44
N ALA A 125 4.64 4.04 7.16
CA ALA A 125 5.76 3.73 8.04
C ALA A 125 6.71 2.74 7.35
N PRO A 126 8.04 2.95 7.42
CA PRO A 126 9.03 2.04 6.87
C PRO A 126 9.01 0.66 7.54
#